data_AF-A0A5K1HQD1-F1
#
_entry.id   AF-A0A5K1HQD1-F1
#
_cell.length_a   1.000
_cell.length_b   1.000
_cell.length_c   1.000
_cell.angle_alpha   90.00
_cell.angle_beta   90.00
_cell.angle_gamma   90.00
#
_symmetry.space_group_name_H-M   'P 1'
#
loop_
_entity.id
_entity.type
_entity.pdbx_description
1 polymer ?
#
loop_
_entity_poly.entity_id
_entity_poly.type
_entity_poly.pdbx_seq_one_letter_code
_entity_poly.pdbx_strand_id
1 'polypeptide(L)'
;FGMAGKVSTKANVYSYGILLLEVFTGRKPTDEKFDGNFTLRQWVAETFPVAISDVIESHLLNESNITPTERLAAMNDLMVMIMEIGLSCSRVLQVREWT
;
A
#
# COMPACT_ATOMS: atom_id res chain seq x y z
N PHE A 1 14.59 -1.33 -10.43
CA PHE A 1 15.64 -0.57 -9.71
C PHE A 1 16.82 -0.37 -10.65
N GLY A 2 16.83 0.79 -11.30
CA GLY A 2 17.68 1.04 -12.47
C GLY A 2 19.10 1.44 -12.09
N MET A 3 20.04 0.73 -12.70
CA MET A 3 21.25 1.31 -13.28
C MET A 3 20.93 2.72 -13.83
N ALA A 4 21.62 3.75 -13.31
CA ALA A 4 21.58 5.15 -13.77
C ALA A 4 20.19 5.82 -13.85
N GLY A 5 19.53 6.11 -12.73
CA GLY A 5 18.23 6.81 -12.71
C GLY A 5 18.28 8.16 -12.00
N LYS A 6 17.77 9.23 -12.64
CA LYS A 6 17.55 10.54 -12.02
C LYS A 6 16.80 10.37 -10.69
N VAL A 7 17.45 10.70 -9.57
CA VAL A 7 16.78 10.81 -8.28
C VAL A 7 15.73 11.92 -8.39
N SER A 8 14.46 11.56 -8.29
CA SER A 8 13.35 12.52 -8.30
C SER A 8 12.51 12.30 -7.06
N THR A 9 12.17 13.39 -6.38
CA THR A 9 11.21 13.37 -5.26
C THR A 9 9.92 12.66 -5.65
N LYS A 10 9.44 12.84 -6.88
CA LYS A 10 8.25 12.18 -7.42
C LYS A 10 8.40 10.65 -7.50
N ALA A 11 9.55 10.16 -7.97
CA ALA A 11 9.83 8.72 -8.04
C ALA A 11 9.99 8.09 -6.64
N ASN A 12 10.60 8.84 -5.70
CA ASN A 12 10.72 8.40 -4.31
C ASN A 12 9.35 8.30 -3.63
N VAL A 13 8.45 9.27 -3.83
CA VAL A 13 7.07 9.23 -3.31
C VAL A 13 6.29 8.05 -3.88
N TYR A 14 6.41 7.80 -5.19
CA TYR A 14 5.78 6.64 -5.82
C TYR A 14 6.26 5.32 -5.20
N SER A 15 7.58 5.17 -5.07
CA SER A 15 8.20 3.96 -4.52
C SER A 15 7.82 3.75 -3.06
N TYR A 16 7.74 4.83 -2.27
CA TYR A 16 7.24 4.80 -0.90
C TYR A 16 5.77 4.36 -0.83
N GLY A 17 4.91 4.85 -1.73
CA GLY A 17 3.53 4.41 -1.82
C GLY A 17 3.39 2.91 -2.08
N ILE A 18 4.16 2.37 -3.03
CA ILE A 18 4.17 0.92 -3.31
C ILE A 18 4.68 0.11 -2.12
N LEU A 19 5.73 0.58 -1.43
CA LEU A 19 6.27 -0.08 -0.24
C LEU A 19 5.23 -0.13 0.89
N LEU A 20 4.49 0.95 1.13
CA LEU A 20 3.40 0.94 2.12
C LEU A 20 2.35 -0.12 1.76
N LEU A 21 1.94 -0.19 0.49
CA LEU A 21 0.97 -1.20 0.07
C LEU A 21 1.53 -2.62 0.22
N GLU A 22 2.80 -2.85 -0.12
CA GLU A 22 3.45 -4.16 0.04
C GLU A 22 3.51 -4.62 1.50
N VAL A 23 3.97 -3.74 2.39
CA VAL A 23 4.13 -4.04 3.83
C VAL A 23 2.79 -4.36 4.48
N PHE A 24 1.75 -3.56 4.23
CA PHE A 24 0.48 -3.72 4.92
C PHE A 24 -0.43 -4.78 4.29
N THR A 25 -0.15 -5.20 3.06
CA THR A 25 -0.92 -6.29 2.42
C THR A 25 -0.19 -7.63 2.43
N GLY A 26 1.10 -7.66 2.79
CA GLY A 26 1.95 -8.86 2.75
C GLY A 26 2.19 -9.37 1.32
N ARG A 27 1.98 -8.53 0.30
CA ARG A 27 2.00 -8.94 -1.11
C ARG A 27 3.07 -8.19 -1.86
N LYS A 28 3.91 -8.92 -2.60
CA LYS A 28 4.99 -8.28 -3.36
C LYS A 28 4.41 -7.69 -4.64
N PRO A 29 4.83 -6.50 -5.08
CA PRO A 29 4.41 -5.95 -6.36
C PRO A 29 4.89 -6.79 -7.56
N THR A 30 5.78 -7.76 -7.33
CA THR A 30 6.30 -8.72 -8.32
C THR A 30 5.69 -10.12 -8.20
N ASP A 31 4.66 -10.31 -7.38
CA ASP A 31 3.92 -11.58 -7.35
C ASP A 31 3.36 -11.89 -8.75
N GLU A 32 3.32 -13.15 -9.17
CA GLU A 32 2.89 -13.56 -10.53
C GLU A 32 1.49 -13.07 -10.92
N LYS A 33 0.61 -12.87 -9.93
CA LYS A 33 -0.73 -12.30 -10.10
C LYS A 33 -0.73 -10.82 -10.48
N PHE A 34 0.39 -10.12 -10.31
CA PHE A 34 0.54 -8.73 -10.66
C PHE A 34 1.41 -8.62 -11.90
N ASP A 35 0.76 -8.49 -13.05
CA ASP A 35 1.40 -8.36 -14.35
C ASP A 35 1.33 -6.92 -14.86
N GLY A 36 1.78 -6.69 -16.10
CA GLY A 36 1.74 -5.36 -16.72
C GLY A 36 0.34 -4.74 -16.84
N ASN A 37 -0.73 -5.54 -16.69
CA ASN A 37 -2.12 -5.10 -16.79
C ASN A 37 -2.79 -4.95 -15.43
N PHE A 38 -2.33 -5.69 -14.41
CA PHE A 38 -2.89 -5.69 -13.06
C PHE A 38 -1.79 -5.52 -12.02
N THR A 39 -1.82 -4.39 -11.30
CA THR A 39 -0.79 -4.03 -10.33
C THR A 39 -1.30 -4.22 -8.89
N LEU A 40 -0.36 -4.36 -7.95
CA LEU A 40 -0.66 -4.33 -6.51
C LEU A 40 -1.54 -3.12 -6.12
N ARG A 41 -1.28 -1.96 -6.72
CA ARG A 41 -2.07 -0.76 -6.51
C ARG A 41 -3.52 -0.92 -6.97
N GLN A 42 -3.75 -1.48 -8.15
CA GLN A 42 -5.11 -1.72 -8.66
C GLN A 42 -5.86 -2.70 -7.77
N TRP A 43 -5.19 -3.79 -7.37
CA TRP A 43 -5.76 -4.75 -6.43
C TRP A 43 -6.17 -4.09 -5.10
N VAL A 44 -5.31 -3.26 -4.50
CA VAL A 44 -5.66 -2.52 -3.29
C VAL A 44 -6.85 -1.59 -3.54
N ALA A 45 -6.85 -0.83 -4.65
CA ALA A 45 -7.93 0.11 -4.97
C ALA A 45 -9.29 -0.58 -5.17
N GLU A 46 -9.30 -1.82 -5.65
CA GLU A 46 -10.52 -2.62 -5.85
C GLU A 46 -10.97 -3.37 -4.59
N THR A 47 -10.03 -3.71 -3.70
CA THR A 47 -10.27 -4.50 -2.48
C THR A 47 -10.60 -3.61 -1.26
N PHE A 48 -10.24 -2.32 -1.33
CA PHE A 48 -10.44 -1.36 -0.25
C PHE A 48 -11.85 -0.75 -0.22
N PRO A 49 -12.47 -0.51 0.96
CA PRO A 49 -12.02 -0.86 2.31
C PRO A 49 -12.55 -2.21 2.82
N VAL A 50 -13.44 -2.86 2.06
CA VAL A 50 -14.28 -3.97 2.56
C VAL A 50 -13.50 -5.26 2.83
N ALA A 51 -12.43 -5.54 2.08
CA ALA A 51 -11.74 -6.84 2.14
C ALA A 51 -10.30 -6.77 2.67
N ILE A 52 -9.82 -5.60 3.09
CA ILE A 52 -8.44 -5.44 3.60
C ILE A 52 -8.29 -5.85 5.07
N SER A 53 -9.34 -5.76 5.89
CA SER A 53 -9.29 -6.27 7.28
C SER A 53 -8.90 -7.74 7.37
N ASP A 54 -9.31 -8.53 6.36
CA ASP A 54 -9.16 -9.98 6.34
C ASP A 54 -7.85 -10.44 5.70
N VAL A 55 -7.14 -9.54 4.99
CA VAL A 55 -5.89 -9.86 4.27
C VAL A 55 -4.65 -9.49 5.07
N ILE A 56 -4.80 -8.68 6.12
CA ILE A 56 -3.67 -8.20 6.91
C ILE A 56 -3.10 -9.33 7.76
N GLU A 57 -1.78 -9.51 7.66
CA GLU A 57 -1.09 -10.53 8.43
C GLU A 57 -1.24 -10.29 9.93
N SER A 58 -1.68 -11.33 10.64
CA SER A 58 -1.99 -11.34 12.07
C SER A 58 -0.80 -11.01 12.99
N HIS A 59 0.43 -10.93 12.45
CA HIS A 59 1.64 -10.66 13.21
C HIS A 59 1.71 -9.20 13.71
N LEU A 60 0.96 -8.28 13.11
CA LEU A 60 0.88 -6.87 13.54
C LEU A 60 -0.05 -6.65 14.76
N LEU A 61 -0.73 -7.70 15.25
CA LEU A 61 -1.85 -7.59 16.20
C LEU A 61 -1.48 -7.68 17.68
N ASN A 62 -0.20 -7.89 18.03
CA ASN A 62 0.15 -8.30 19.39
C ASN A 62 0.94 -7.23 20.16
N GLU A 63 0.22 -6.37 20.90
CA GLU A 63 0.58 -5.81 22.23
C GLU A 63 -0.24 -4.55 22.56
N SER A 64 -1.26 -4.63 23.45
CA SER A 64 -1.75 -3.48 24.23
C SER A 64 -2.71 -3.92 25.36
N ASN A 65 -2.97 -3.02 26.32
CA ASN A 65 -3.89 -3.21 27.48
C ASN A 65 -5.32 -2.67 27.21
N ILE A 66 -5.72 -2.56 25.94
CA ILE A 66 -7.02 -2.01 25.52
C ILE A 66 -7.99 -3.16 25.26
N THR A 67 -9.30 -2.96 25.47
CA THR A 67 -10.31 -3.98 25.14
C THR A 67 -10.16 -4.44 23.67
N PRO A 68 -10.34 -5.74 23.37
CA PRO A 68 -10.10 -6.27 22.02
C PRO A 68 -10.87 -5.53 20.92
N THR A 69 -12.08 -5.05 21.23
CA THR A 69 -12.98 -4.38 20.28
C THR A 69 -12.55 -2.96 19.94
N GLU A 70 -12.18 -2.13 20.93
CA GLU A 70 -11.73 -0.75 20.69
C GLU A 70 -10.37 -0.73 19.97
N ARG A 71 -9.50 -1.70 20.28
CA ARG A 71 -8.23 -1.89 19.56
C ARG A 71 -8.46 -2.21 18.09
N LEU A 72 -9.36 -3.15 17.81
CA LEU A 72 -9.67 -3.55 16.44
C LEU A 72 -10.22 -2.38 15.62
N ALA A 73 -11.10 -1.57 16.21
CA ALA A 73 -11.64 -0.37 15.56
C ALA A 73 -10.54 0.67 15.27
N ALA A 74 -9.73 1.03 16.26
CA ALA A 74 -8.64 2.00 16.07
C ALA A 74 -7.58 1.53 15.07
N MET A 75 -7.31 0.21 15.02
CA MET A 75 -6.41 -0.38 14.04
C MET A 75 -7.00 -0.34 12.63
N ASN A 76 -8.29 -0.64 12.47
CA ASN A 76 -8.97 -0.50 11.19
C ASN A 76 -8.91 0.94 10.67
N ASP A 77 -9.14 1.93 11.53
CA ASP A 77 -9.03 3.35 11.15
C ASP A 77 -7.60 3.72 10.72
N LEU A 78 -6.59 3.24 11.45
CA LEU A 78 -5.18 3.41 11.08
C LEU A 78 -4.86 2.76 9.73
N MET A 79 -5.38 1.57 9.48
CA MET A 79 -5.19 0.84 8.23
C MET A 79 -5.86 1.57 7.06
N VAL A 80 -7.06 2.10 7.26
CA VAL A 80 -7.75 2.95 6.28
C VAL A 80 -6.87 4.13 5.88
N MET A 81 -6.35 4.85 6.87
CA MET A 81 -5.45 5.99 6.62
C MET A 81 -4.18 5.58 5.85
N ILE A 82 -3.54 4.47 6.23
CA ILE A 82 -2.29 4.02 5.60
C ILE A 82 -2.54 3.59 4.15
N MET A 83 -3.63 2.87 3.88
CA MET A 83 -3.98 2.44 2.52
C MET A 83 -4.31 3.64 1.63
N GLU A 84 -5.02 4.65 2.14
CA GLU A 84 -5.29 5.89 1.42
C GLU A 84 -4.00 6.65 1.06
N ILE A 85 -3.07 6.76 2.03
CA ILE A 85 -1.75 7.35 1.79
C ILE A 85 -0.99 6.55 0.73
N GLY A 86 -0.93 5.23 0.86
CA GLY A 86 -0.28 4.34 -0.10
C GLY A 86 -0.83 4.50 -1.53
N LEU A 87 -2.16 4.55 -1.68
CA LEU A 87 -2.85 4.76 -2.96
C LEU A 87 -2.64 6.16 -3.55
N SER A 88 -2.53 7.18 -2.70
CA SER A 88 -2.26 8.56 -3.09
C SER A 88 -0.81 8.74 -3.57
N CYS A 89 0.15 8.24 -2.79
CA CYS A 89 1.57 8.31 -3.12
C CYS A 89 1.94 7.49 -4.36
N SER A 90 1.26 6.36 -4.61
CA SER A 90 1.49 5.48 -5.76
C SER A 90 0.71 5.87 -7.03
N ARG A 91 0.14 7.08 -7.11
CA ARG A 91 -0.49 7.53 -8.35
C ARG A 91 0.53 7.53 -9.48
N VAL A 92 0.24 6.76 -10.54
CA VAL A 92 1.07 6.71 -11.74
C VAL A 92 1.08 8.11 -12.33
N LEU A 93 2.26 8.74 -12.30
CA LEU A 93 2.47 10.04 -12.93
C LEU A 93 2.36 9.85 -14.44
N GLN A 94 1.36 10.48 -15.04
CA GLN A 94 1.25 10.57 -16.49
C GLN A 94 2.58 11.16 -17.02
N VAL A 95 3.16 10.53 -18.04
CA VAL A 95 4.46 10.90 -18.66
C VAL A 95 4.51 12.36 -19.17
N ARG A 96 3.38 13.08 -19.16
CA ARG A 96 3.19 14.44 -19.72
C ARG A 96 3.83 15.60 -18.96
N GLU A 97 4.54 15.37 -17.85
CA GLU A 97 5.23 16.45 -17.11
C GLU A 97 6.77 16.39 -17.23
N TRP A 98 7.29 15.62 -18.19
CA TRP A 98 8.73 15.46 -18.45
C TRP A 98 9.16 15.98 -19.84
N THR A 99 8.43 16.94 -20.40
CA THR A 99 8.79 17.74 -21.58
C THR A 99 8.69 19.21 -21.23
#